data_AF-A0AAJ7FHL5-F1
#
_entry.id   AF-A0AAJ7FHL5-F1
#
_cell.length_a   1.000
_cell.length_b   1.000
_cell.length_c   1.000
_cell.angle_alpha   90.00
_cell.angle_beta   90.00
_cell.angle_gamma   90.00
#
_symmetry.space_group_name_H-M   'P 1'
#
loop_
_entity.id
_entity.type
_entity.pdbx_description
1 polymer ?
#
loop_
_entity_poly.entity_id
_entity_poly.type
_entity_poly.pdbx_seq_one_letter_code
_entity_poly.pdbx_strand_id
1 'polypeptide(L)'
;MLTDKNILSTVSLQRRAYERHRSRVKNATSTVDVQPPPGRPHVIFDAKRNQLESGRQAEILRENFILLKKLHNIMHRREVNDLSRQKSGCVRTR
;
A
#
# COMPACT_ATOMS: atom_id res chain seq x y z
N MET A 1 -17.15 73.68 -25.01
CA MET A 1 -17.93 72.53 -24.52
C MET A 1 -17.44 71.27 -25.23
N LEU A 2 -16.44 70.57 -24.68
CA LEU A 2 -15.85 69.33 -25.23
C LEU A 2 -15.88 68.22 -24.19
N THR A 3 -17.03 68.00 -23.57
CA THR A 3 -17.13 67.14 -22.38
C THR A 3 -17.71 65.77 -22.71
N ASP A 4 -18.80 65.70 -23.46
CA ASP A 4 -19.62 64.47 -23.44
C ASP A 4 -19.08 63.35 -24.33
N LYS A 5 -18.54 63.67 -25.51
CA LYS A 5 -17.93 62.67 -26.41
C LYS A 5 -16.61 62.12 -25.86
N ASN A 6 -15.85 62.94 -25.13
CA ASN A 6 -14.61 62.51 -24.48
C ASN A 6 -14.88 61.65 -23.24
N ILE A 7 -15.92 61.97 -22.46
CA ILE A 7 -16.32 61.16 -21.31
C ILE A 7 -16.89 59.81 -21.77
N LEU A 8 -17.70 59.79 -22.84
CA LEU A 8 -18.22 58.54 -23.39
C LEU A 8 -17.10 57.63 -23.94
N SER A 9 -16.09 58.22 -24.57
CA SER A 9 -14.93 57.48 -25.09
C SER A 9 -14.06 56.89 -23.97
N THR A 10 -13.81 57.65 -22.89
CA THR A 10 -13.03 57.16 -21.75
C THR A 10 -13.76 56.06 -20.99
N VAL A 11 -15.07 56.18 -20.78
CA VAL A 11 -15.91 55.13 -20.17
C VAL A 11 -15.91 53.86 -21.03
N SER A 12 -15.99 53.98 -22.36
CA SER A 12 -15.92 52.83 -23.27
C SER A 12 -14.57 52.11 -23.22
N LEU A 13 -13.47 52.87 -23.10
CA LEU A 13 -12.11 52.33 -22.97
C LEU A 13 -11.91 51.63 -21.63
N GLN A 14 -12.40 52.22 -20.53
CA GLN A 14 -12.37 51.62 -19.21
C GLN A 14 -13.15 50.30 -19.18
N ARG A 15 -14.35 50.27 -19.77
CA ARG A 15 -15.15 49.05 -19.90
C ARG A 15 -14.41 47.97 -20.69
N ARG A 16 -13.80 48.33 -21.83
CA ARG A 16 -13.05 47.37 -22.65
C ARG A 16 -11.79 46.85 -21.95
N ALA A 17 -11.11 47.69 -21.18
CA ALA A 17 -9.97 47.30 -20.35
C ALA A 17 -10.41 46.34 -19.23
N TYR A 18 -11.55 46.62 -18.59
CA TYR A 18 -12.14 45.77 -17.57
C TYR A 18 -12.53 44.40 -18.11
N GLU A 19 -13.23 44.35 -19.25
CA GLU A 19 -13.63 43.10 -19.91
C GLU A 19 -12.40 42.26 -20.31
N ARG A 20 -11.36 42.91 -20.84
CA ARG A 20 -10.08 42.26 -21.17
C ARG A 20 -9.39 41.70 -19.91
N HIS A 21 -9.32 42.48 -18.84
CA HIS A 21 -8.74 42.04 -17.57
C HIS A 21 -9.51 40.84 -17.00
N ARG A 22 -10.84 40.92 -16.95
CA ARG A 22 -11.70 39.83 -16.50
C ARG A 22 -11.49 38.55 -17.30
N SER A 23 -11.38 38.66 -18.62
CA SER A 23 -11.09 37.51 -19.50
C SER A 23 -9.73 36.89 -19.18
N ARG A 24 -8.69 37.70 -18.97
CA ARG A 24 -7.35 37.22 -18.58
C ARG A 24 -7.35 36.54 -17.22
N VAL A 25 -8.05 37.10 -16.25
CA VAL A 25 -8.16 36.50 -14.90
C VAL A 25 -8.93 35.18 -14.96
N LYS A 26 -10.05 35.14 -15.69
CA LYS A 26 -10.87 33.93 -15.83
C LYS A 26 -10.11 32.79 -16.50
N ASN A 27 -9.25 33.12 -17.47
CA ASN A 27 -8.49 32.13 -18.25
C ASN A 27 -7.07 31.91 -17.69
N ALA A 28 -6.73 32.48 -16.53
CA ALA A 28 -5.41 32.30 -15.94
C ALA A 28 -5.25 30.85 -15.45
N THR A 29 -4.25 30.15 -15.97
CA THR A 29 -3.82 28.82 -15.52
C THR A 29 -2.64 28.93 -14.56
N SER A 30 -2.35 27.88 -13.78
CA SER A 30 -1.17 27.87 -12.92
C SER A 30 0.11 28.03 -13.76
N THR A 31 1.04 28.86 -13.28
CA THR A 31 2.36 29.05 -13.92
C THR A 31 3.20 27.78 -13.87
N VAL A 32 2.99 26.97 -12.85
CA VAL A 32 3.72 25.72 -12.60
C VAL A 32 2.77 24.56 -12.82
N ASP A 33 3.29 23.50 -13.43
CA ASP A 33 2.59 22.23 -13.52
C ASP A 33 2.44 21.62 -12.12
N VAL A 34 1.19 21.35 -11.72
CA VAL A 34 0.84 20.73 -10.43
C VAL A 34 0.41 19.28 -10.63
N GLN A 35 0.44 18.77 -11.87
CA GLN A 35 0.03 17.41 -12.14
C GLN A 35 1.07 16.42 -11.63
N PRO A 36 0.64 15.36 -10.94
CA PRO A 36 1.55 14.29 -10.58
C PRO A 36 2.10 13.62 -11.84
N PRO A 37 3.37 13.18 -11.84
CA PRO A 37 3.95 12.50 -12.98
C PRO A 37 3.18 11.19 -13.25
N PRO A 38 3.10 10.76 -14.53
CA PRO A 38 2.44 9.51 -14.87
C PRO A 38 3.15 8.32 -14.22
N GLY A 39 2.36 7.33 -13.80
CA GLY A 39 2.86 6.10 -13.20
C GLY A 39 3.80 5.37 -14.16
N ARG A 40 5.01 5.04 -13.67
CA ARG A 40 6.01 4.32 -14.47
C ARG A 40 5.91 2.82 -14.18
N PRO A 41 5.84 1.94 -15.19
CA PRO A 41 5.71 0.49 -14.98
C PRO A 41 6.79 -0.11 -14.06
N HIS A 42 8.03 0.38 -14.16
CA HIS A 42 9.15 -0.05 -13.32
C HIS A 42 9.08 0.43 -11.86
N VAL A 43 8.19 1.38 -11.54
CA VAL A 43 7.92 1.83 -10.17
C VAL A 43 6.77 1.04 -9.54
N ILE A 44 5.86 0.50 -10.37
CA ILE A 44 4.66 -0.22 -9.91
C ILE A 44 4.98 -1.70 -9.63
N PHE A 45 5.95 -2.27 -10.34
CA PHE A 45 6.23 -3.70 -10.29
C PHE A 45 7.58 -4.03 -9.65
N ASP A 46 7.57 -4.31 -8.35
CA ASP A 46 8.72 -4.84 -7.62
C ASP A 46 8.88 -6.36 -7.82
N ALA A 47 9.26 -6.76 -9.04
CA ALA A 47 9.46 -8.16 -9.43
C ALA A 47 10.32 -8.93 -8.43
N LYS A 48 11.42 -8.31 -7.99
CA LYS A 48 12.38 -8.94 -7.08
C LYS A 48 11.80 -9.16 -5.68
N ARG A 49 11.04 -8.20 -5.17
CA ARG A 49 10.36 -8.31 -3.88
C ARG A 49 9.36 -9.47 -3.90
N ASN A 50 8.57 -9.56 -4.96
CA ASN A 50 7.58 -10.63 -5.12
C ASN A 50 8.25 -12.02 -5.21
N GLN A 51 9.38 -12.11 -5.92
CA GLN A 51 10.17 -13.35 -5.99
C GLN A 51 10.67 -13.77 -4.61
N LEU A 52 11.25 -12.84 -3.84
CA LEU A 52 11.78 -13.12 -2.50
C LEU A 52 10.67 -13.54 -1.53
N GLU A 53 9.53 -12.87 -1.55
CA GLU A 53 8.40 -13.20 -0.71
C GLU A 53 7.83 -14.59 -1.03
N SER A 54 7.76 -14.95 -2.31
CA SER A 54 7.36 -16.30 -2.75
C SER A 54 8.32 -17.37 -2.23
N GLY A 55 9.63 -17.12 -2.30
CA GLY A 55 10.65 -18.02 -1.74
C GLY A 55 10.54 -18.16 -0.22
N ARG A 56 10.31 -17.05 0.48
CA ARG A 56 10.09 -17.04 1.94
C ARG A 56 8.88 -17.88 2.33
N GLN A 57 7.77 -17.73 1.61
CA GLN A 57 6.55 -18.50 1.86
C GLN A 57 6.75 -20.00 1.60
N ALA A 58 7.48 -20.38 0.55
CA ALA A 58 7.80 -21.77 0.28
C ALA A 58 8.61 -22.41 1.42
N GLU A 59 9.61 -21.69 1.96
CA GLU A 59 10.39 -22.19 3.10
C GLU A 59 9.54 -22.35 4.35
N ILE A 60 8.69 -21.36 4.66
CA ILE A 60 7.77 -21.43 5.80
C ILE A 60 6.84 -22.64 5.68
N LEU A 61 6.28 -22.90 4.50
CA LEU A 61 5.39 -24.04 4.29
C LEU A 61 6.13 -25.37 4.49
N ARG A 62 7.35 -25.48 3.97
CA ARG A 62 8.22 -26.65 4.14
C ARG A 62 8.51 -26.91 5.62
N GLU A 63 8.93 -25.87 6.35
CA GLU A 63 9.25 -25.98 7.78
C GLU A 63 8.01 -26.28 8.63
N ASN A 64 6.86 -25.67 8.33
CA ASN A 64 5.59 -25.98 8.99
C ASN A 64 5.19 -27.45 8.81
N PHE A 65 5.38 -28.01 7.62
CA PHE A 65 5.11 -29.42 7.36
C PHE A 65 6.02 -30.35 8.18
N ILE A 66 7.32 -30.03 8.24
CA ILE A 66 8.28 -30.78 9.06
C ILE A 66 7.90 -30.70 10.54
N LEU A 67 7.53 -29.52 11.02
CA LEU A 67 7.08 -29.31 12.40
C LEU A 67 5.83 -30.13 12.72
N LEU A 68 4.81 -30.09 11.85
CA LEU A 68 3.59 -30.87 12.01
C LEU A 68 3.88 -32.37 12.09
N LYS A 69 4.75 -32.90 11.23
CA LYS A 69 5.20 -34.30 11.30
C LYS A 69 5.87 -34.63 12.64
N LYS A 70 6.74 -33.75 13.13
CA LYS A 70 7.42 -33.93 14.42
C LYS A 70 6.41 -33.92 15.58
N LEU A 71 5.49 -32.96 15.60
CA LEU A 71 4.44 -32.86 16.63
C LEU A 71 3.54 -34.09 16.63
N HIS A 72 3.09 -34.52 15.44
CA HIS A 72 2.33 -35.76 15.31
C HIS A 72 3.06 -36.95 15.93
N ASN A 73 4.34 -37.13 15.61
CA ASN A 73 5.14 -38.21 16.17
C ASN A 73 5.29 -38.12 17.69
N ILE A 74 5.47 -36.92 18.25
CA ILE A 74 5.58 -36.72 19.70
C ILE A 74 4.27 -37.07 20.40
N MET A 75 3.15 -36.58 19.89
CA MET A 75 1.82 -36.82 20.46
C MET A 75 1.50 -38.31 20.49
N HIS A 76 1.67 -39.01 19.37
CA HIS A 76 1.26 -40.41 19.26
C HIS A 76 2.29 -41.42 19.79
N ARG A 77 3.59 -41.07 19.88
CA ARG A 77 4.59 -41.96 20.52
C ARG A 77 4.46 -42.01 22.04
N ARG A 78 3.91 -40.97 22.67
CA ARG A 78 3.78 -40.91 24.14
C ARG A 78 2.65 -41.81 24.64
N GLU A 79 1.55 -41.91 23.88
CA GLU A 79 0.41 -42.77 24.21
C GLU A 79 0.77 -44.27 24.22
N VAL A 80 1.68 -44.71 23.33
CA VAL A 80 2.09 -46.13 23.26
C VAL A 80 3.03 -46.52 24.41
N ASN A 81 3.92 -45.60 24.83
CA ASN A 81 4.90 -45.89 25.89
C ASN A 81 4.27 -45.86 27.30
N ASP A 82 3.29 -45.01 27.56
CA ASP A 82 2.63 -44.94 28.87
C ASP A 82 1.76 -46.19 29.16
N LEU A 83 1.25 -46.87 28.13
CA LEU A 83 0.56 -48.17 28.26
C LEU A 83 1.52 -49.34 28.53
N SER A 84 2.77 -49.27 28.08
CA SER A 84 3.79 -50.29 28.33
C SER A 84 4.48 -50.16 29.71
N ARG A 85 4.26 -49.05 30.41
CA ARG A 85 4.93 -48.72 31.69
C ARG A 85 4.06 -49.05 32.91
N GLN A 86 3.10 -49.95 32.77
CA GLN A 86 2.36 -50.49 33.91
C GLN A 86 2.89 -51.87 34.31
N LYS A 87 3.20 -51.98 35.61
CA LYS A 87 3.52 -53.18 36.40
C LYS A 87 5.00 -53.55 36.57
N SER A 88 5.84 -52.62 37.03
CA SER A 88 6.92 -53.00 37.96
C SER A 88 6.33 -53.07 39.37
N GLY A 89 6.00 -54.28 39.82
CA GLY A 89 5.45 -54.54 41.15
C GLY A 89 6.42 -54.09 42.24
N CYS A 90 5.93 -53.30 43.20
CA CYS A 90 6.62 -53.01 44.45
C CYS A 90 6.86 -54.33 45.20
N VAL A 91 8.12 -54.74 45.36
CA VAL A 91 8.48 -55.87 46.22
C VAL A 91 8.42 -55.38 47.66
N ARG A 92 7.39 -55.81 48.40
CA ARG A 92 7.25 -55.54 49.83
C ARG A 92 8.17 -56.48 50.60
N THR A 93 9.28 -55.98 51.11
CA THR A 93 10.13 -56.73 52.04
C THR A 93 9.52 -56.74 53.44
N ARG A 94 9.56 -57.92 54.08
CA ARG A 94 9.14 -58.15 55.47
C ARG A 94 10.14 -57.59 56.46
#